data_AF-A0A943B753-F1
#
_entry.id   AF-A0A943B753-F1
#
_cell.length_a   1.000
_cell.length_b   1.000
_cell.length_c   1.000
_cell.angle_alpha   90.00
_cell.angle_beta   90.00
_cell.angle_gamma   90.00
#
_symmetry.space_group_name_H-M   'P 1'
#
loop_
_entity.id
_entity.type
_entity.pdbx_description
1 polymer ?
#
loop_
_entity_poly.entity_id
_entity_poly.type
_entity_poly.pdbx_seq_one_letter_code
_entity_poly.pdbx_strand_id
1 'polypeptide(L)' 'MDKGINIRSVLLLKKAVEILDYLGTKYDIEKLRKRPDICKEIINKFKDEYIL' A
#
# COMPACT_ATOMS: atom_id res chain seq x y z
N MET A 1 24.63 11.10 -1.34
CA MET A 1 23.39 11.00 -0.54
C MET A 1 22.96 9.56 -0.60
N ASP A 2 23.15 8.83 0.50
CA ASP A 2 22.52 7.53 0.70
C ASP A 2 21.06 7.63 0.27
N LYS A 3 20.69 6.79 -0.71
CA LYS A 3 19.29 6.58 -1.11
C LYS A 3 18.62 5.83 0.03
N GLY A 4 18.50 6.49 1.19
CA GLY A 4 17.82 5.97 2.35
C GLY A 4 16.45 5.52 1.88
N ILE A 5 16.18 4.23 2.00
CA ILE A 5 14.90 3.65 1.64
C ILE A 5 13.85 4.48 2.38
N ASN A 6 13.01 5.19 1.62
CA ASN A 6 11.97 6.03 2.20
C ASN A 6 10.97 5.11 2.88
N ILE A 7 11.17 4.88 4.18
CA ILE A 7 10.44 3.88 4.96
C ILE A 7 8.94 4.13 4.95
N ARG A 8 8.51 5.39 4.77
CA ARG A 8 7.11 5.74 4.58
C ARG A 8 6.53 5.11 3.31
N SER A 9 7.25 5.15 2.20
CA SER A 9 6.81 4.52 0.94
C SER A 9 6.73 3.00 1.04
N VAL A 10 7.65 2.39 1.80
CA VAL A 10 7.63 0.93 2.03
C VAL A 10 6.44 0.52 2.91
N LEU A 11 6.20 1.24 4.00
CA LEU A 11 5.06 0.98 4.89
C LEU A 11 3.72 1.18 4.18
N LEU A 12 3.63 2.19 3.31
CA LEU A 12 2.45 2.47 2.51
C LEU A 12 2.15 1.33 1.52
N LEU A 13 3.16 0.86 0.79
CA LEU A 13 3.03 -0.25 -0.13
C LEU A 13 2.59 -1.52 0.62
N LYS A 14 3.23 -1.81 1.76
CA LYS A 14 2.93 -3.00 2.57
C LYS A 14 1.46 -3.03 2.99
N LYS A 15 0.94 -1.93 3.57
CA LYS A 15 -0.46 -1.85 3.99
C LYS A 15 -1.44 -2.01 2.83
N ALA A 16 -1.18 -1.37 1.69
CA ALA A 16 -2.04 -1.50 0.52
C ALA A 16 -2.05 -2.94 -0.02
N VAL A 17 -0.89 -3.60 -0.03
CA VAL A 17 -0.76 -5.01 -0.42
C VAL A 17 -1.53 -5.93 0.53
N GLU A 18 -1.41 -5.75 1.85
CA GLU A 18 -2.16 -6.54 2.83
C GLU A 18 -3.68 -6.44 2.64
N ILE A 19 -4.20 -5.24 2.35
CA ILE A 19 -5.63 -5.03 2.06
C ILE A 19 -6.03 -5.76 0.78
N LEU A 20 -5.24 -5.66 -0.29
CA LEU A 20 -5.57 -6.31 -1.56
C LEU A 20 -5.50 -7.83 -1.46
N ASP A 21 -4.57 -8.36 -0.65
CA ASP A 21 -4.43 -9.78 -0.36
C ASP A 21 -5.63 -10.31 0.42
N TYR A 22 -6.05 -9.57 1.46
CA TYR A 22 -7.27 -9.86 2.22
C TYR A 22 -8.51 -9.93 1.32
N LEU A 23 -8.61 -9.03 0.35
CA LEU A 23 -9.71 -9.01 -0.62
C LEU A 23 -9.59 -10.07 -1.72
N GLY A 24 -8.49 -10.85 -1.77
CA GLY A 24 -8.21 -11.79 -2.86
C GLY A 24 -8.06 -11.12 -4.23
N THR A 25 -7.77 -9.82 -4.25
CA THR A 25 -7.67 -9.04 -5.48
C THR A 25 -6.29 -9.22 -6.10
N LYS A 26 -6.23 -9.52 -7.41
CA LYS A 26 -4.93 -9.57 -8.11
C LYS A 26 -4.36 -8.16 -8.30
N TYR A 27 -3.09 -7.99 -7.96
CA TYR A 27 -2.36 -6.73 -8.14
C TYR A 27 -0.95 -6.94 -8.65
N ASP A 28 -0.40 -5.86 -9.18
CA ASP A 28 0.98 -5.78 -9.68
C ASP A 28 1.81 -4.91 -8.73
N ILE A 29 2.72 -5.55 -8.00
CA ILE A 29 3.53 -4.90 -6.94
C ILE A 29 4.40 -3.78 -7.51
N GLU A 30 4.96 -3.96 -8.72
CA GLU A 30 5.81 -2.94 -9.33
C GLU A 30 5.00 -1.71 -9.72
N LYS A 31 3.77 -1.89 -10.22
CA LYS A 31 2.86 -0.77 -10.50
C LYS A 31 2.44 -0.04 -9.23
N LEU A 32 2.12 -0.76 -8.16
CA LEU A 32 1.78 -0.17 -6.87
C LEU A 32 2.94 0.62 -6.27
N ARG A 33 4.17 0.08 -6.35
CA ARG A 33 5.38 0.76 -5.87
C ARG A 33 5.64 2.09 -6.59
N LYS A 34 5.29 2.18 -7.87
CA LYS A 34 5.39 3.41 -8.69
C LYS A 34 4.21 4.37 -8.50
N ARG A 35 3.13 3.93 -7.84
CA ARG A 35 1.88 4.70 -7.65
C ARG A 35 1.47 4.75 -6.18
N PRO A 36 2.17 5.55 -5.35
CA PRO A 36 1.84 5.70 -3.94
C PRO A 36 0.45 6.30 -3.70
N ASP A 37 -0.08 7.10 -4.64
CA ASP A 37 -1.43 7.68 -4.52
C ASP A 37 -2.52 6.60 -4.49
N ILE A 38 -2.39 5.57 -5.33
CA ILE A 38 -3.31 4.42 -5.33
C ILE A 38 -3.21 3.66 -4.01
N CYS A 39 -2.00 3.46 -3.49
CA CYS A 39 -1.80 2.81 -2.20
C CYS A 39 -2.50 3.59 -1.07
N LYS A 40 -2.43 4.92 -1.09
CA LYS A 40 -3.16 5.77 -0.13
C LYS A 40 -4.67 5.66 -0.28
N GLU A 41 -5.19 5.66 -1.50
CA GLU A 41 -6.63 5.50 -1.74
C GLU A 41 -7.16 4.15 -1.23
N ILE A 42 -6.43 3.07 -1.50
CA ILE A 42 -6.78 1.73 -0.97
C ILE A 42 -6.83 1.79 0.56
N ILE A 43 -5.77 2.29 1.21
CA ILE A 43 -5.73 2.35 2.67
C ILE A 43 -6.84 3.24 3.23
N ASN A 44 -7.14 4.38 2.60
CA ASN A 44 -8.21 5.28 3.05
C ASN A 44 -9.60 4.68 2.89
N LYS A 45 -9.86 3.93 1.81
CA LYS A 45 -11.15 3.26 1.60
C LYS A 45 -11.42 2.15 2.60
N PHE A 46 -10.37 1.46 3.05
CA PHE A 46 -10.46 0.34 4.00
C PHE A 46 -10.03 0.72 5.42
N LYS A 47 -9.82 2.02 5.67
CA LYS A 47 -9.48 2.55 7.00
C LYS A 47 -10.52 2.14 8.04
N ASP A 48 -11.80 2.23 7.71
CA ASP A 48 -12.90 1.96 8.64
C ASP A 48 -13.08 0.46 8.91
N GLU A 49 -12.72 -0.42 7.97
CA GLU A 49 -12.77 -1.89 8.18
C GLU A 49 -11.56 -2.42 8.96
N TYR A 50 -10.42 -1.73 8.94
CA TYR A 50 -9.20 -2.13 9.65
C TYR A 50 -9.06 -1.52 11.06
N ILE A 51 -10.01 -0.67 11.50
CA ILE A 51 -10.10 -0.24 12.91
C ILE A 51 -10.86 -1.34 13.67
N LEU A 52 -10.13 -2.39 14.03
CA LEU A 52 -10.51 -3.42 15.01
C LEU A 52 -9.44 -3.50 16.09
#